data_AF-A0A845SKC7-F1
#
_entry.id   AF-A0A845SKC7-F1
#
_cell.length_a   1.000
_cell.length_b   1.000
_cell.length_c   1.000
_cell.angle_alpha   90.00
_cell.angle_beta   90.00
_cell.angle_gamma   90.00
#
_symmetry.space_group_name_H-M   'P 1'
#
loop_
_entity.id
_entity.type
_entity.pdbx_description
1 polymer ?
#
loop_
_entity_poly.entity_id
_entity_poly.type
_entity_poly.pdbx_seq_one_letter_code
_entity_poly.pdbx_strand_id
1 'polypeptide(L)'
;MKKLLLVMIPFIFSGCALFKAPPIATDSESTINQNITDGKTTKDEVVKLYRRGSSFGMPSQKNVEFVSYDRDYATPFGTFITHTKLILLYKNNIVMKHHLIRYKDRGKSDFLFNTTKDQLDSKISNGVTTLKDIQQRYGVPYNIGYTGDNDLYYEYYTDNMSLFHFSINGVDSRDYEKIKKTTLSIYFSGNNVVTHHSLIIPE
;
A
#
# COMPACT_ATOMS: atom_id res chain seq x y z
N MET A 1 -6.98 3.41 -74.15
CA MET A 1 -6.01 3.41 -73.03
C MET A 1 -6.74 3.85 -71.75
N LYS A 2 -7.11 2.92 -70.87
CA LYS A 2 -7.73 3.23 -69.58
C LYS A 2 -6.70 2.95 -68.48
N LYS A 3 -6.23 3.99 -67.79
CA LYS A 3 -5.33 3.88 -66.64
C LYS A 3 -6.18 3.51 -65.42
N LEU A 4 -6.00 2.30 -64.89
CA LEU A 4 -6.55 1.89 -63.60
C LEU A 4 -5.56 2.33 -62.51
N LEU A 5 -5.96 3.31 -61.70
CA LEU A 5 -5.16 3.77 -60.55
C LEU A 5 -5.47 2.84 -59.37
N LEU A 6 -4.53 1.96 -59.04
CA LEU A 6 -4.61 1.04 -57.91
C LEU A 6 -4.30 1.81 -56.62
N VAL A 7 -5.31 2.15 -55.82
CA VAL A 7 -5.14 2.78 -54.51
C VAL A 7 -4.83 1.67 -53.49
N MET A 8 -3.54 1.48 -53.18
CA MET A 8 -3.12 0.70 -52.01
C MET A 8 -3.33 1.55 -50.76
N ILE A 9 -4.30 1.16 -49.93
CA ILE A 9 -4.42 1.62 -48.55
C ILE A 9 -3.68 0.60 -47.67
N PRO A 10 -2.51 0.93 -47.09
CA PRO A 10 -1.94 0.09 -46.05
C PRO A 10 -2.68 0.37 -44.74
N PHE A 11 -3.63 -0.50 -44.42
CA PHE A 11 -4.17 -0.65 -43.05
C PHE A 11 -3.07 -1.29 -42.19
N ILE A 12 -2.16 -0.48 -41.65
CA ILE A 12 -1.20 -0.92 -40.61
C ILE A 12 -1.46 -0.09 -39.36
N PHE A 13 -2.58 -0.38 -38.69
CA PHE A 13 -2.83 -0.01 -37.31
C PHE A 13 -3.21 -1.24 -36.49
N SER A 14 -2.44 -2.32 -36.65
CA SER A 14 -2.37 -3.42 -35.68
C SER A 14 -1.22 -3.17 -34.70
N GLY A 15 -1.19 -1.97 -34.13
CA GLY A 15 -0.47 -1.72 -32.90
C GLY A 15 -1.26 -2.36 -31.77
N CYS A 16 -1.10 -3.67 -31.57
CA CYS A 16 -1.35 -4.26 -30.26
C CYS A 16 -0.47 -3.49 -29.29
N ALA A 17 -1.01 -2.47 -28.63
CA ALA A 17 -0.37 -1.86 -27.50
C ALA A 17 -0.13 -3.01 -26.52
N LEU A 18 1.10 -3.50 -26.45
CA LEU A 18 1.53 -4.35 -25.35
C LEU A 18 1.09 -3.59 -24.11
N PHE A 19 0.13 -4.16 -23.38
CA PHE A 19 -0.31 -3.63 -22.09
C PHE A 19 0.92 -3.67 -21.18
N LYS A 20 1.74 -2.62 -21.22
CA LYS A 20 2.84 -2.42 -20.28
C LYS A 20 2.17 -2.32 -18.93
N ALA A 21 2.59 -3.19 -18.02
CA ALA A 21 2.17 -3.11 -16.64
C ALA A 21 2.43 -1.67 -16.12
N PRO A 22 1.53 -1.12 -15.30
CA PRO A 22 1.71 0.23 -14.78
C PRO A 22 3.04 0.32 -14.03
N PRO A 23 3.83 1.40 -14.17
CA PRO A 23 5.18 1.50 -13.63
C PRO A 23 5.30 1.07 -12.17
N ILE A 24 4.36 1.48 -11.31
CA ILE A 24 4.34 1.10 -9.89
C ILE A 24 4.32 -0.43 -9.64
N ALA A 25 3.72 -1.22 -10.54
CA ALA A 25 3.67 -2.67 -10.42
C ALA A 25 5.00 -3.34 -10.77
N THR A 26 5.85 -2.68 -11.57
CA THR A 26 7.07 -3.28 -12.14
C THR A 26 8.38 -2.58 -11.75
N ASP A 27 8.35 -1.30 -11.39
CA ASP A 27 9.53 -0.52 -11.01
C ASP A 27 10.21 -1.17 -9.80
N SER A 28 11.53 -1.33 -9.78
CA SER A 28 12.20 -1.81 -8.57
C SER A 28 12.10 -0.77 -7.44
N GLU A 29 12.37 -1.17 -6.19
CA GLU A 29 12.52 -0.21 -5.09
C GLU A 29 13.59 0.84 -5.42
N SER A 30 14.70 0.43 -6.04
CA SER A 30 15.71 1.38 -6.51
C SER A 30 15.20 2.37 -7.57
N THR A 31 14.37 1.93 -8.53
CA THR A 31 13.76 2.84 -9.51
C THR A 31 12.82 3.83 -8.84
N ILE A 32 12.02 3.38 -7.87
CA ILE A 32 11.12 4.25 -7.10
C ILE A 32 11.95 5.28 -6.31
N ASN A 33 13.00 4.86 -5.61
CA ASN A 33 13.87 5.74 -4.84
C ASN A 33 14.66 6.73 -5.72
N GLN A 34 14.87 6.43 -7.00
CA GLN A 34 15.46 7.36 -7.97
C GLN A 34 14.44 8.38 -8.47
N ASN A 35 13.18 7.97 -8.68
CA ASN A 35 12.12 8.82 -9.19
C ASN A 35 11.48 9.70 -8.09
N ILE A 36 11.51 9.25 -6.84
CA ILE A 36 10.94 9.94 -5.68
C ILE A 36 12.07 10.24 -4.69
N THR A 37 12.40 11.52 -4.57
CA THR A 37 13.33 12.02 -3.56
C THR A 37 12.56 12.74 -2.46
N ASP A 38 12.65 12.21 -1.25
CA ASP A 38 12.04 12.81 -0.06
C ASP A 38 12.53 14.26 0.15
N GLY A 39 11.60 15.13 0.49
CA GLY A 39 11.80 16.57 0.65
C GLY A 39 11.94 17.35 -0.66
N LYS A 40 11.87 16.71 -1.83
CA LYS A 40 12.06 17.37 -3.13
C LYS A 40 10.94 17.08 -4.13
N THR A 41 10.59 15.81 -4.32
CA THR A 41 9.59 15.42 -5.32
C THR A 41 8.21 15.95 -4.95
N THR A 42 7.51 16.52 -5.91
CA THR A 42 6.18 17.11 -5.75
C THR A 42 5.08 16.11 -6.05
N LYS A 43 3.88 16.36 -5.52
CA LYS A 43 2.67 15.56 -5.80
C LYS A 43 2.38 15.46 -7.30
N ASP A 44 2.54 16.55 -8.03
CA ASP A 44 2.29 16.58 -9.48
C ASP A 44 3.27 15.72 -10.26
N GLU A 45 4.54 15.68 -9.86
CA GLU A 45 5.54 14.78 -10.45
C GLU A 45 5.19 13.32 -10.20
N VAL A 46 4.78 12.97 -8.98
CA VAL A 46 4.33 11.60 -8.68
C VAL A 46 3.09 11.23 -9.49
N VAL A 47 2.11 12.14 -9.62
CA VAL A 47 0.89 11.87 -10.40
C VAL A 47 1.21 11.63 -11.88
N LYS A 48 2.22 12.31 -12.44
CA LYS A 48 2.68 12.05 -13.81
C LYS A 48 3.28 10.65 -13.96
N LEU A 49 3.99 10.14 -12.94
CA LEU A 49 4.62 8.82 -12.95
C LEU A 49 3.61 7.68 -12.73
N TYR A 50 2.77 7.82 -11.71
CA TYR A 50 1.98 6.71 -11.15
C TYR A 50 0.46 6.89 -11.29
N ARG A 51 0.02 7.97 -11.97
CA ARG A 51 -1.38 8.42 -12.09
C ARG A 51 -1.94 8.88 -10.74
N ARG A 52 -3.25 9.04 -10.61
CA ARG A 52 -3.88 9.45 -9.34
C ARG A 52 -3.95 8.27 -8.37
N GLY A 53 -3.47 8.46 -7.15
CA GLY A 53 -3.62 7.53 -6.03
C GLY A 53 -4.87 7.81 -5.20
N SER A 54 -5.15 6.93 -4.23
CA SER A 54 -6.19 7.10 -3.22
C SER A 54 -5.67 8.01 -2.11
N SER A 55 -6.29 9.18 -1.96
CA SER A 55 -5.85 10.23 -1.03
C SER A 55 -6.65 10.19 0.25
N PHE A 56 -5.98 10.33 1.38
CA PHE A 56 -6.60 10.39 2.69
C PHE A 56 -6.01 11.58 3.46
N GLY A 57 -6.87 12.54 3.82
CA GLY A 57 -6.46 13.69 4.62
C GLY A 57 -6.06 13.25 6.04
N MET A 58 -5.16 14.00 6.67
CA MET A 58 -4.77 13.78 8.07
C MET A 58 -5.44 14.86 8.93
N PRO A 59 -6.53 14.54 9.67
CA PRO A 59 -7.34 15.56 10.35
C PRO A 59 -6.55 16.43 11.34
N SER A 60 -5.49 15.89 11.93
CA SER A 60 -4.67 16.56 12.94
C SER A 60 -3.60 17.51 12.38
N GLN A 61 -3.34 17.53 11.07
CA GLN A 61 -2.27 18.34 10.48
C GLN A 61 -2.69 19.08 9.21
N LYS A 62 -2.54 20.42 9.24
CA LYS A 62 -2.83 21.26 8.09
C LYS A 62 -1.85 20.99 6.95
N ASN A 63 -2.39 20.85 5.74
CA ASN A 63 -1.66 20.60 4.50
C ASN A 63 -0.81 19.31 4.51
N VAL A 64 -1.17 18.35 5.36
CA VAL A 64 -0.56 17.02 5.38
C VAL A 64 -1.59 16.00 4.93
N GLU A 65 -1.19 15.14 4.01
CA GLU A 65 -2.03 14.06 3.48
C GLU A 65 -1.16 12.83 3.25
N PHE A 66 -1.75 11.65 3.37
CA PHE A 66 -1.13 10.43 2.87
C PHE A 66 -1.88 9.97 1.62
N VAL A 67 -1.13 9.47 0.64
CA VAL A 67 -1.69 8.91 -0.59
C VAL A 67 -1.17 7.50 -0.76
N SER A 68 -2.10 6.57 -1.00
CA SER A 68 -1.81 5.18 -1.34
C SER A 68 -1.94 4.96 -2.84
N TYR A 69 -0.97 4.27 -3.41
CA TYR A 69 -1.01 3.81 -4.79
C TYR A 69 -0.93 2.29 -4.77
N ASP A 70 -2.07 1.66 -5.03
CA ASP A 70 -2.23 0.22 -4.96
C ASP A 70 -2.34 -0.37 -6.38
N ARG A 71 -1.57 -1.41 -6.67
CA ARG A 71 -1.70 -2.19 -7.92
C ARG A 71 -1.49 -3.67 -7.68
N ASP A 72 -2.30 -4.43 -8.39
CA ASP A 72 -2.20 -5.88 -8.45
C ASP A 72 -1.64 -6.26 -9.83
N TYR A 73 -0.66 -7.16 -9.84
CA TYR A 73 -0.05 -7.66 -11.06
C TYR A 73 0.09 -9.17 -11.03
N ALA A 74 -0.54 -9.83 -11.99
CA ALA A 74 -0.31 -11.24 -12.28
C ALA A 74 0.89 -11.37 -13.23
N THR A 75 1.85 -12.23 -12.91
CA THR A 75 2.94 -12.52 -13.84
C THR A 75 2.41 -13.27 -15.06
N PRO A 76 3.05 -13.15 -16.26
CA PRO A 76 2.55 -13.76 -17.50
C PRO A 76 2.37 -15.29 -17.49
N PHE A 77 2.93 -15.99 -16.50
CA PHE A 77 2.83 -17.45 -16.32
C PHE A 77 2.12 -17.80 -14.99
N GLY A 78 1.18 -16.94 -14.58
CA GLY A 78 0.75 -16.71 -13.21
C GLY A 78 0.21 -17.92 -12.44
N THR A 79 0.91 -18.27 -11.36
CA THR A 79 0.37 -19.02 -10.21
C THR A 79 0.05 -18.10 -9.03
N PHE A 80 0.50 -16.84 -9.03
CA PHE A 80 0.34 -15.89 -7.92
C PHE A 80 0.13 -14.46 -8.40
N ILE A 81 -0.70 -13.69 -7.68
CA ILE A 81 -0.88 -12.24 -7.87
C ILE A 81 0.09 -11.53 -6.93
N THR A 82 0.88 -10.58 -7.44
CA THR A 82 1.68 -9.70 -6.59
C THR A 82 0.94 -8.40 -6.38
N HIS A 83 0.67 -8.08 -5.12
CA HIS A 83 0.16 -6.80 -4.68
C HIS A 83 1.32 -5.86 -4.41
N THR A 84 1.25 -4.65 -4.96
CA THR A 84 2.20 -3.56 -4.69
C THR A 84 1.47 -2.36 -4.12
N LYS A 85 1.99 -1.83 -3.01
CA LYS A 85 1.48 -0.65 -2.33
C LYS A 85 2.61 0.35 -2.13
N LEU A 86 2.50 1.52 -2.76
CA LEU A 86 3.38 2.67 -2.53
C LEU A 86 2.60 3.72 -1.74
N ILE A 87 3.17 4.16 -0.63
CA ILE A 87 2.52 5.11 0.29
C ILE A 87 3.41 6.32 0.41
N LEU A 88 2.80 7.47 0.18
CA LEU A 88 3.49 8.75 0.17
C LEU A 88 2.86 9.65 1.22
N LEU A 89 3.70 10.22 2.06
CA LEU A 89 3.31 11.29 2.97
C LEU A 89 3.66 12.62 2.31
N TYR A 90 2.69 13.50 2.13
CA TYR A 90 2.89 14.82 1.57
C TYR A 90 2.72 15.90 2.63
N LYS A 91 3.52 16.97 2.52
CA LYS A 91 3.30 18.23 3.22
C LYS A 91 3.47 19.37 2.23
N ASN A 92 2.46 20.23 2.13
CA ASN A 92 2.44 21.34 1.15
C ASN A 92 2.76 20.87 -0.29
N ASN A 93 2.17 19.75 -0.73
CA ASN A 93 2.40 19.12 -2.04
C ASN A 93 3.83 18.58 -2.29
N ILE A 94 4.69 18.48 -1.28
CA ILE A 94 6.03 17.88 -1.38
C ILE A 94 6.01 16.52 -0.65
N VAL A 95 6.60 15.49 -1.28
CA VAL A 95 6.79 14.18 -0.65
C VAL A 95 7.75 14.33 0.52
N MET A 96 7.29 14.04 1.73
CA MET A 96 8.10 14.04 2.94
C MET A 96 8.75 12.68 3.19
N LYS A 97 8.01 11.61 2.91
CA LYS A 97 8.44 10.22 3.05
C LYS A 97 7.72 9.35 2.04
N HIS A 98 8.38 8.30 1.57
CA HIS A 98 7.75 7.25 0.78
C HIS A 98 8.06 5.86 1.33
N HIS A 99 7.10 4.94 1.17
CA HIS A 99 7.26 3.55 1.59
C HIS A 99 6.64 2.60 0.58
N LEU A 100 7.40 1.59 0.15
CA LEU A 100 6.99 0.58 -0.81
C LEU A 100 6.84 -0.78 -0.13
N ILE A 101 5.74 -1.46 -0.40
CA ILE A 101 5.54 -2.86 0.02
C ILE A 101 5.08 -3.69 -1.16
N ARG A 102 5.63 -4.91 -1.26
CA ARG A 102 5.22 -5.93 -2.21
C ARG A 102 4.93 -7.24 -1.49
N TYR A 103 3.84 -7.89 -1.89
CA TYR A 103 3.44 -9.16 -1.29
C TYR A 103 2.63 -10.01 -2.25
N LYS A 104 2.73 -11.33 -2.08
CA LYS A 104 2.00 -12.31 -2.90
C LYS A 104 0.68 -12.72 -2.26
N ASP A 105 0.66 -12.83 -0.93
CA ASP A 105 -0.52 -13.12 -0.14
C ASP A 105 -0.79 -11.95 0.80
N ARG A 106 -2.07 -11.57 0.95
CA ARG A 106 -2.46 -10.61 1.99
C ARG A 106 -2.08 -11.16 3.37
N GLY A 107 -1.68 -10.27 4.28
CA GLY A 107 -1.15 -10.64 5.59
C GLY A 107 -2.02 -11.66 6.32
N LYS A 108 -1.46 -12.82 6.65
CA LYS A 108 -2.11 -13.77 7.56
C LYS A 108 -1.87 -13.29 8.98
N SER A 109 -2.88 -12.68 9.59
CA SER A 109 -2.81 -12.31 11.01
C SER A 109 -3.30 -13.42 11.93
N ASP A 110 -3.21 -14.68 11.49
CA ASP A 110 -3.59 -15.85 12.29
C ASP A 110 -2.79 -15.91 13.60
N PHE A 111 -1.58 -15.35 13.62
CA PHE A 111 -0.79 -15.24 14.84
C PHE A 111 -1.52 -14.46 15.94
N LEU A 112 -2.38 -13.50 15.59
CA LEU A 112 -3.11 -12.68 16.57
C LEU A 112 -4.19 -13.46 17.33
N PHE A 113 -4.69 -14.59 16.81
CA PHE A 113 -5.76 -15.36 17.49
C PHE A 113 -5.37 -15.83 18.89
N ASN A 114 -4.09 -16.15 19.10
CA ASN A 114 -3.58 -16.67 20.36
C ASN A 114 -2.50 -15.78 21.00
N THR A 115 -2.33 -14.56 20.47
CA THR A 115 -1.29 -13.65 20.94
C THR A 115 -1.76 -12.88 22.18
N THR A 116 -0.99 -12.96 23.26
CA THR A 116 -1.17 -12.09 24.43
C THR A 116 -0.26 -10.86 24.37
N LYS A 117 -0.55 -9.86 25.22
CA LYS A 117 0.31 -8.68 25.37
C LYS A 117 1.74 -9.08 25.75
N ASP A 118 1.91 -9.94 26.76
CA ASP A 118 3.24 -10.39 27.20
C ASP A 118 4.03 -11.12 26.10
N GLN A 119 3.35 -11.89 25.25
CA GLN A 119 3.97 -12.55 24.10
C GLN A 119 4.41 -11.58 23.01
N LEU A 120 3.77 -10.41 22.88
CA LEU A 120 4.24 -9.35 21.99
C LEU A 120 5.37 -8.56 22.62
N ASP A 121 5.23 -8.16 23.87
CA ASP A 121 6.22 -7.36 24.60
C ASP A 121 7.57 -8.11 24.72
N SER A 122 7.56 -9.45 24.74
CA SER A 122 8.78 -10.27 24.68
C SER A 122 9.41 -10.41 23.28
N LYS A 123 8.69 -10.05 22.21
CA LYS A 123 9.15 -10.15 20.81
C LYS A 123 9.43 -8.80 20.17
N ILE A 124 8.79 -7.74 20.67
CA ILE A 124 8.85 -6.38 20.16
C ILE A 124 9.41 -5.50 21.27
N SER A 125 10.62 -4.99 21.06
CA SER A 125 11.28 -4.08 21.98
C SER A 125 11.39 -2.70 21.35
N ASN A 126 10.77 -1.72 21.99
CA ASN A 126 10.82 -0.32 21.54
C ASN A 126 12.28 0.17 21.48
N GLY A 127 12.64 0.87 20.43
CA GLY A 127 14.00 1.36 20.19
C GLY A 127 14.99 0.29 19.70
N VAL A 128 14.57 -0.97 19.56
CA VAL A 128 15.44 -2.09 19.14
C VAL A 128 14.87 -2.81 17.93
N THR A 129 13.61 -3.24 17.99
CA THR A 129 12.98 -4.00 16.90
C THR A 129 12.81 -3.12 15.68
N THR A 130 13.27 -3.61 14.52
CA THR A 130 13.22 -2.87 13.26
C THR A 130 11.99 -3.22 12.45
N LEU A 131 11.65 -2.37 11.47
CA LEU A 131 10.63 -2.65 10.45
C LEU A 131 10.88 -3.98 9.73
N LYS A 132 12.15 -4.28 9.43
CA LYS A 132 12.54 -5.52 8.79
C LYS A 132 12.24 -6.72 9.68
N ASP A 133 12.51 -6.62 10.98
CA ASP A 133 12.19 -7.69 11.94
C ASP A 133 10.68 -7.94 12.02
N ILE A 134 9.87 -6.87 12.04
CA ILE A 134 8.41 -6.96 12.01
C ILE A 134 7.92 -7.63 10.73
N GLN A 135 8.41 -7.20 9.56
CA GLN A 135 8.05 -7.80 8.28
C GLN A 135 8.45 -9.28 8.18
N GLN A 136 9.63 -9.64 8.69
CA GLN A 136 10.09 -11.03 8.69
C GLN A 136 9.26 -11.91 9.63
N ARG A 137 8.84 -11.38 10.79
CA ARG A 137 8.14 -12.14 11.82
C ARG A 137 6.64 -12.27 11.55
N TYR A 138 6.00 -11.18 11.16
CA TYR A 138 4.54 -11.07 11.07
C TYR A 138 4.04 -10.91 9.64
N GLY A 139 4.95 -10.77 8.67
CA GLY A 139 4.59 -10.55 7.28
C GLY A 139 4.06 -9.13 7.04
N VAL A 140 3.26 -9.01 5.98
CA VAL A 140 2.70 -7.72 5.54
C VAL A 140 1.47 -7.36 6.37
N PRO A 141 1.36 -6.12 6.87
CA PRO A 141 0.18 -5.69 7.62
C PRO A 141 -1.05 -5.57 6.71
N TYR A 142 -2.25 -5.58 7.31
CA TYR A 142 -3.47 -5.28 6.59
C TYR A 142 -3.54 -3.80 6.20
N ASN A 143 -3.24 -2.94 7.17
CA ASN A 143 -3.22 -1.50 6.99
C ASN A 143 -1.82 -0.94 7.23
N ILE A 144 -1.53 0.12 6.49
CA ILE A 144 -0.28 0.85 6.58
C ILE A 144 -0.56 2.28 6.19
N GLY A 145 0.04 3.20 6.92
CA GLY A 145 -0.07 4.62 6.67
C GLY A 145 0.88 5.40 7.55
N TYR A 146 0.61 6.68 7.67
CA TYR A 146 1.34 7.57 8.56
C TYR A 146 0.42 8.09 9.66
N THR A 147 0.98 8.37 10.83
CA THR A 147 0.29 9.06 11.92
C THR A 147 0.38 10.57 11.74
N GLY A 148 -0.39 11.32 12.55
CA GLY A 148 -0.24 12.77 12.64
C GLY A 148 1.21 13.19 12.88
N ASP A 149 1.99 12.44 13.65
CA ASP A 149 3.39 12.78 13.92
C ASP A 149 4.37 12.37 12.81
N ASN A 150 3.86 11.96 11.65
CA ASN A 150 4.64 11.46 10.50
C ASN A 150 5.37 10.13 10.76
N ASP A 151 4.94 9.39 11.77
CA ASP A 151 5.44 8.04 12.03
C ASP A 151 4.73 7.06 11.11
N LEU A 152 5.50 6.13 10.56
CA LEU A 152 4.92 5.02 9.81
C LEU A 152 4.20 4.10 10.80
N TYR A 153 3.01 3.61 10.48
CA TYR A 153 2.35 2.59 11.29
C TYR A 153 1.95 1.39 10.44
N TYR A 154 2.08 0.21 11.02
CA TYR A 154 1.58 -1.07 10.52
C TYR A 154 0.44 -1.52 11.41
N GLU A 155 -0.63 -2.01 10.81
CA GLU A 155 -1.76 -2.56 11.54
C GLU A 155 -2.14 -3.94 11.02
N TYR A 156 -2.16 -4.88 11.94
CA TYR A 156 -2.57 -6.27 11.78
C TYR A 156 -3.89 -6.45 12.52
N TYR A 157 -4.83 -7.23 11.99
CA TYR A 157 -6.04 -7.57 12.72
C TYR A 157 -6.51 -8.98 12.40
N THR A 158 -7.12 -9.67 13.36
CA THR A 158 -7.75 -10.97 13.11
C THR A 158 -8.90 -10.77 12.14
N ASP A 159 -8.77 -11.34 10.95
CA ASP A 159 -9.80 -11.25 9.95
C ASP A 159 -10.74 -12.45 10.08
N ASN A 160 -11.93 -12.23 10.64
CA ASN A 160 -13.04 -13.17 10.50
C ASN A 160 -13.84 -12.90 9.19
N MET A 161 -13.31 -12.15 8.21
CA MET A 161 -13.99 -11.89 6.93
C MET A 161 -13.94 -13.08 5.95
N SER A 162 -14.38 -14.25 6.40
CA SER A 162 -14.89 -15.25 5.44
C SER A 162 -16.24 -14.87 4.81
N LEU A 163 -16.83 -13.69 5.09
CA LEU A 163 -18.20 -13.37 4.65
C LEU A 163 -18.50 -12.01 3.99
N PHE A 164 -17.58 -11.05 3.85
CA PHE A 164 -17.99 -9.72 3.35
C PHE A 164 -17.10 -9.17 2.23
N HIS A 165 -17.33 -9.67 1.02
CA HIS A 165 -16.92 -9.02 -0.22
C HIS A 165 -17.84 -7.81 -0.51
N PHE A 166 -17.20 -6.66 -0.77
CA PHE A 166 -17.67 -5.47 -1.51
C PHE A 166 -19.05 -4.85 -1.16
N SER A 167 -19.03 -3.62 -0.63
CA SER A 167 -20.15 -2.69 -0.84
C SER A 167 -19.95 -1.98 -2.19
N ILE A 168 -20.69 -2.44 -3.20
CA ILE A 168 -21.03 -1.67 -4.39
C ILE A 168 -22.51 -1.32 -4.22
N ASN A 169 -22.85 -0.03 -4.23
CA ASN A 169 -24.21 0.54 -4.16
C ASN A 169 -24.81 0.72 -2.74
N GLY A 170 -24.28 1.71 -2.01
CA GLY A 170 -25.14 2.57 -1.19
C GLY A 170 -25.72 2.01 0.11
N VAL A 171 -25.10 0.99 0.72
CA VAL A 171 -25.50 0.53 2.06
C VAL A 171 -24.74 1.29 3.15
N ASP A 172 -25.53 1.86 4.05
CA ASP A 172 -25.18 2.70 5.20
C ASP A 172 -24.09 2.07 6.08
N SER A 173 -23.06 2.85 6.42
CA SER A 173 -21.86 2.43 7.16
C SER A 173 -22.10 2.21 8.67
N ARG A 174 -23.33 1.94 9.08
CA ARG A 174 -23.73 1.90 10.50
C ARG A 174 -23.73 0.52 11.16
N ASP A 175 -23.55 -0.57 10.40
CA ASP A 175 -23.41 -1.93 10.97
C ASP A 175 -21.96 -2.40 11.17
N TYR A 176 -20.97 -1.53 10.92
CA TYR A 176 -19.55 -1.84 11.19
C TYR A 176 -19.21 -1.94 12.69
N GLU A 177 -20.09 -1.47 13.58
CA GLU A 177 -19.84 -1.34 15.03
C GLU A 177 -19.82 -2.67 15.82
N LYS A 178 -19.99 -3.84 15.20
CA LYS A 178 -20.06 -5.13 15.93
C LYS A 178 -18.96 -6.14 15.63
N ILE A 179 -17.94 -5.79 14.85
CA ILE A 179 -16.85 -6.74 14.60
C ILE A 179 -15.79 -6.61 15.69
N LYS A 180 -15.85 -7.53 16.66
CA LYS A 180 -14.77 -7.77 17.61
C LYS A 180 -13.52 -8.26 16.85
N LYS A 181 -12.53 -7.39 16.65
CA LYS A 181 -11.25 -7.74 16.02
C LYS A 181 -10.11 -7.54 17.01
N THR A 182 -9.27 -8.55 17.17
CA THR A 182 -7.97 -8.35 17.81
C THR A 182 -7.11 -7.54 16.85
N THR A 183 -6.60 -6.40 17.30
CA THR A 183 -5.84 -5.46 16.48
C THR A 183 -4.47 -5.21 17.09
N LEU A 184 -3.41 -5.38 16.30
CA LEU A 184 -2.04 -5.02 16.63
C LEU A 184 -1.62 -3.84 15.77
N SER A 185 -1.38 -2.70 16.41
CA SER A 185 -0.81 -1.50 15.78
C SER A 185 0.66 -1.37 16.20
N ILE A 186 1.56 -1.15 15.24
CA ILE A 186 2.99 -0.98 15.46
C ILE A 186 3.42 0.32 14.79
N TYR A 187 4.11 1.19 15.52
CA TYR A 187 4.55 2.50 15.07
C TYR A 187 6.06 2.52 14.94
N PHE A 188 6.56 3.17 13.89
CA PHE A 188 7.98 3.24 13.56
C PHE A 188 8.45 4.68 13.47
N SER A 189 9.62 4.92 14.04
CA SER A 189 10.38 6.15 13.87
C SER A 189 10.85 6.34 12.42
N GLY A 190 11.37 7.53 12.10
CA GLY A 190 12.00 7.81 10.80
C GLY A 190 13.18 6.89 10.44
N ASN A 191 13.79 6.22 11.42
CA ASN A 191 14.87 5.25 11.20
C ASN A 191 14.36 3.80 11.08
N ASN A 192 13.05 3.60 10.89
CA ASN A 192 12.42 2.29 10.76
C ASN A 192 12.62 1.39 11.98
N VAL A 193 12.65 1.99 13.17
CA VAL A 193 12.70 1.27 14.47
C VAL A 193 11.39 1.50 15.21
N VAL A 194 10.86 0.44 15.83
CA VAL A 194 9.60 0.48 16.58
C VAL A 194 9.70 1.50 17.72
N THR A 195 8.76 2.44 17.77
CA THR A 195 8.62 3.43 18.85
C THR A 195 7.60 3.00 19.88
N HIS A 196 6.52 2.38 19.40
CA HIS A 196 5.40 1.92 20.22
C HIS A 196 4.64 0.81 19.51
N HIS A 197 3.99 -0.05 20.28
CA HIS A 197 3.00 -0.99 19.78
C HIS A 197 1.83 -1.13 20.75
N SER A 198 0.66 -1.46 20.22
CA SER A 198 -0.56 -1.64 20.98
C SER A 198 -1.28 -2.89 20.49
N LEU A 199 -1.75 -3.72 21.44
CA LEU A 199 -2.62 -4.86 21.17
C LEU A 199 -3.98 -4.58 21.84
N ILE A 200 -5.02 -4.54 21.02
CA ILE A 200 -6.40 -4.45 21.45
C ILE A 200 -7.03 -5.83 21.24
N ILE A 201 -7.44 -6.49 22.33
CA ILE A 201 -8.23 -7.72 22.28
C ILE A 201 -9.65 -7.33 22.72
N PRO A 202 -10.67 -7.56 21.88
CA PRO A 202 -12.05 -7.27 22.25
C PRO A 202 -12.51 -8.22 23.36
N GLU A 203 -13.10 -7.66 24.42
CA GLU A 203 -13.88 -8.41 25.43
C GLU A 203 -15.08 -9.10 24.79
#